data_AF-A0A0P6VPE4-F1
#
_entry.id   AF-A0A0P6VPE4-F1
#
_cell.length_a   1.000
_cell.length_b   1.000
_cell.length_c   1.000
_cell.angle_alpha   90.00
_cell.angle_beta   90.00
_cell.angle_gamma   90.00
#
_symmetry.space_group_name_H-M   'P 1'
#
loop_
_entity.id
_entity.type
_entity.pdbx_description
1 polymer ?
#
loop_
_entity_poly.entity_id
_entity_poly.type
_entity_poly.pdbx_seq_one_letter_code
_entity_poly.pdbx_strand_id
1 'polypeptide(L)'
;MLVRFVASLLKIAVASLATGVVLAYFNISTAMLLSHVNLTPEEAATLVLRGIDWAMPRMFLGALFVIPYWLLSNLLRPPRGYE
;
A
#
# COMPACT_ATOMS: atom_id res chain seq x y z
N MET A 1 -3.07 -16.96 2.58
CA MET A 1 -3.16 -15.73 3.42
C MET A 1 -2.84 -14.47 2.62
N LEU A 2 -1.73 -14.43 1.87
CA LEU A 2 -1.34 -13.26 1.05
C LEU A 2 -2.45 -12.76 0.09
N VAL A 3 -3.04 -13.65 -0.72
CA VAL A 3 -4.10 -13.29 -1.67
C VAL A 3 -5.32 -12.66 -0.96
N ARG A 4 -5.69 -13.18 0.21
CA ARG A 4 -6.79 -12.62 1.02
C ARG A 4 -6.43 -11.23 1.56
N PHE A 5 -5.19 -11.04 2.01
CA PHE A 5 -4.70 -9.74 2.48
C PHE A 5 -4.69 -8.69 1.36
N VAL A 6 -4.14 -9.03 0.19
CA VAL A 6 -4.13 -8.15 -0.98
C VAL A 6 -5.55 -7.82 -1.45
N ALA A 7 -6.46 -8.81 -1.49
CA ALA A 7 -7.85 -8.57 -1.82
C ALA A 7 -8.56 -7.65 -0.81
N SER A 8 -8.25 -7.79 0.49
CA SER A 8 -8.76 -6.86 1.51
C SER A 8 -8.24 -5.45 1.32
N LEU A 9 -6.94 -5.28 1.05
CA LEU A 9 -6.37 -3.96 0.75
C LEU A 9 -7.01 -3.33 -0.49
N LEU A 10 -7.23 -4.11 -1.54
CA LEU A 10 -7.89 -3.65 -2.76
C LEU A 10 -9.32 -3.19 -2.46
N LYS A 11 -10.08 -3.96 -1.68
CA LYS A 11 -11.45 -3.58 -1.27
C LYS A 11 -11.46 -2.27 -0.50
N ILE A 12 -10.52 -2.10 0.43
CA ILE A 12 -10.38 -0.85 1.19
C ILE A 12 -10.04 0.30 0.23
N ALA A 13 -9.09 0.12 -0.68
CA ALA A 13 -8.72 1.14 -1.66
C ALA A 13 -9.92 1.56 -2.54
N VAL A 14 -10.71 0.59 -3.03
CA VAL A 14 -11.91 0.85 -3.82
C VAL A 14 -12.97 1.58 -2.99
N ALA A 15 -13.21 1.16 -1.74
CA ALA A 15 -14.17 1.82 -0.86
C ALA A 15 -13.75 3.27 -0.53
N SER A 16 -12.47 3.50 -0.26
CA SER A 16 -11.91 4.83 -0.03
C SER A 16 -12.01 5.71 -1.28
N LEU A 17 -11.73 5.16 -2.45
CA LEU A 17 -11.88 5.88 -3.73
C LEU A 17 -13.34 6.25 -3.97
N ALA A 18 -14.26 5.31 -3.82
CA ALA A 18 -15.69 5.56 -3.96
C ALA A 18 -16.15 6.66 -3.00
N THR A 19 -15.67 6.62 -1.75
CA THR A 19 -15.96 7.65 -0.75
C THR A 19 -15.41 9.01 -1.18
N GLY A 20 -14.17 9.08 -1.67
CA GLY A 20 -13.59 10.31 -2.21
C GLY A 20 -14.38 10.90 -3.38
N VAL A 21 -14.87 10.05 -4.28
CA VAL A 21 -15.74 10.46 -5.39
C VAL A 21 -17.07 11.03 -4.88
N VAL A 22 -17.68 10.39 -3.89
CA VAL A 22 -18.92 10.89 -3.26
C VAL A 22 -18.66 12.24 -2.57
N LEU A 23 -17.57 12.39 -1.82
CA LEU A 23 -17.20 13.66 -1.17
C LEU A 23 -16.97 14.76 -2.22
N ALA A 24 -16.28 14.46 -3.31
CA ALA A 24 -16.07 15.39 -4.41
C ALA A 24 -17.39 15.82 -5.08
N TYR A 25 -18.36 14.90 -5.18
CA TYR A 25 -19.72 15.21 -5.68
C TYR A 25 -20.45 16.22 -4.79
N PHE A 26 -20.24 16.17 -3.47
CA PHE A 26 -20.78 17.16 -2.52
C PHE A 26 -19.97 18.46 -2.45
N ASN A 27 -19.06 18.72 -3.40
CA ASN A 27 -18.16 19.88 -3.40
C ASN A 27 -17.21 19.95 -2.18
N ILE A 28 -17.03 18.85 -1.46
CA ILE A 28 -16.04 18.77 -0.38
C ILE A 28 -14.68 18.65 -1.04
N SER A 29 -13.95 19.77 -1.10
CA SER A 29 -12.63 19.82 -1.70
C SER A 29 -11.56 19.27 -0.78
N THR A 30 -10.53 18.66 -1.36
CA THR A 30 -9.35 18.19 -0.64
C THR A 30 -8.69 19.32 0.15
N ALA A 31 -8.64 20.54 -0.44
CA ALA A 31 -8.09 21.72 0.20
C ALA A 31 -8.85 22.10 1.49
N MET A 32 -10.19 22.01 1.48
CA MET A 32 -11.00 22.30 2.67
C MET A 32 -10.78 21.27 3.78
N LEU A 33 -10.64 19.99 3.44
CA LEU A 33 -10.36 18.94 4.44
C LEU A 33 -8.94 19.06 5.01
N LEU A 34 -7.97 19.36 4.15
CA LEU A 34 -6.57 19.53 4.56
C LEU A 34 -6.37 20.81 5.39
N SER A 35 -7.10 21.88 5.10
CA SER A 35 -7.02 23.12 5.89
C SER A 35 -7.49 22.92 7.33
N HIS A 36 -8.40 21.98 7.61
CA HIS A 36 -8.82 21.65 8.99
C HIS A 36 -7.68 21.06 9.82
N VAL A 37 -6.75 20.37 9.17
CA VAL A 37 -5.55 19.80 9.81
C VAL A 37 -4.32 20.69 9.61
N ASN A 38 -4.50 21.95 9.18
CA ASN A 38 -3.44 22.92 8.88
C ASN A 38 -2.43 22.40 7.85
N LEU A 39 -2.88 21.58 6.90
CA LEU A 39 -2.06 21.11 5.78
C LEU A 39 -2.52 21.75 4.47
N THR A 40 -1.56 22.08 3.63
CA THR A 40 -1.83 22.44 2.24
C THR A 40 -1.89 21.19 1.36
N PRO A 41 -2.63 21.22 0.23
CA PRO A 41 -2.62 20.14 -0.76
C PRO A 41 -1.21 19.75 -1.22
N GLU A 42 -0.34 20.75 -1.37
CA GLU A 42 1.05 20.59 -1.80
C GLU A 42 1.88 19.84 -0.74
N GLU A 43 1.72 20.20 0.53
CA GLU A 43 2.39 19.50 1.64
C GLU A 43 1.91 18.06 1.78
N ALA A 44 0.61 17.81 1.62
CA ALA A 44 0.05 16.46 1.68
C ALA A 44 0.63 15.56 0.56
N ALA A 45 0.72 16.07 -0.67
CA ALA A 45 1.35 15.35 -1.78
C ALA A 45 2.84 15.08 -1.51
N THR A 46 3.56 16.08 -0.97
CA THR A 46 4.98 15.96 -0.63
C THR A 46 5.21 14.91 0.46
N LEU A 47 4.32 14.81 1.45
CA LEU A 47 4.39 13.79 2.50
C LEU A 47 4.23 12.37 1.94
N VAL A 48 3.31 12.17 1.00
CA VAL A 48 3.14 10.88 0.31
C VAL A 48 4.39 10.50 -0.46
N LEU A 49 4.92 11.43 -1.27
CA LEU A 49 6.13 11.19 -2.06
C LEU A 49 7.33 10.89 -1.16
N ARG A 50 7.53 11.67 -0.08
CA ARG A 50 8.58 11.42 0.91
C ARG A 50 8.42 10.08 1.61
N GLY A 51 7.19 9.65 1.87
CA GLY A 51 6.89 8.34 2.42
C GLY A 51 7.30 7.21 1.47
N ILE A 52 7.01 7.37 0.17
CA ILE A 52 7.42 6.42 -0.88
C ILE A 52 8.95 6.39 -1.01
N ASP A 53 9.60 7.55 -1.11
CA ASP A 53 11.07 7.66 -1.20
C ASP A 53 11.77 7.04 0.00
N TRP A 54 11.15 7.10 1.18
CA TRP A 54 11.65 6.43 2.38
C TRP A 54 11.43 4.92 2.34
N ALA A 55 10.26 4.47 1.90
CA ALA A 55 9.86 3.07 1.92
C ALA A 55 10.58 2.25 0.84
N MET A 56 10.66 2.78 -0.38
CA MET A 56 11.14 2.08 -1.56
C MET A 56 12.55 1.47 -1.39
N PRO A 57 13.61 2.22 -1.02
CA PRO A 57 14.94 1.63 -0.81
C PRO A 57 14.97 0.61 0.33
N ARG A 58 14.17 0.81 1.39
CA ARG A 58 14.10 -0.12 2.53
C ARG A 58 13.41 -1.43 2.16
N MET A 59 12.37 -1.35 1.34
CA MET A 59 11.70 -2.52 0.79
C MET A 59 12.64 -3.32 -0.11
N PHE A 60 13.43 -2.66 -0.96
CA PHE A 60 14.46 -3.32 -1.77
C PHE A 60 15.51 -4.02 -0.92
N LEU A 61 16.03 -3.35 0.12
CA LEU A 61 16.96 -3.97 1.07
C LEU A 61 16.38 -5.24 1.71
N GLY A 62 15.12 -5.20 2.16
CA GLY A 62 14.46 -6.40 2.68
C GLY A 62 14.26 -7.49 1.61
N ALA A 63 13.87 -7.10 0.40
CA ALA A 63 13.64 -8.02 -0.71
C ALA A 63 14.90 -8.79 -1.11
N LEU A 64 16.07 -8.17 -1.04
CA LEU A 64 17.36 -8.82 -1.30
C LEU A 64 17.61 -10.04 -0.42
N PHE A 65 17.02 -10.12 0.78
CA PHE A 65 17.17 -11.27 1.67
C PHE A 65 15.93 -12.17 1.66
N VAL A 66 14.74 -11.59 1.68
CA VAL A 66 13.48 -12.34 1.78
C VAL A 66 13.24 -13.17 0.52
N ILE A 67 13.48 -12.63 -0.68
CA ILE A 67 13.22 -13.34 -1.94
C ILE A 67 14.14 -14.55 -2.10
N PRO A 68 15.48 -14.45 -1.95
CA PRO A 68 16.35 -15.61 -2.05
C PRO A 68 16.06 -16.66 -0.98
N TYR A 69 15.82 -16.24 0.26
CA TYR A 69 15.45 -17.16 1.34
C TYR A 69 14.17 -17.93 1.01
N TRP A 70 13.12 -17.23 0.58
CA TRP A 70 11.87 -17.85 0.16
C TRP A 70 12.09 -18.83 -1.00
N LEU A 71 12.85 -18.42 -2.02
CA LEU A 71 13.15 -19.25 -3.19
C LEU A 71 13.88 -20.54 -2.80
N LEU A 72 14.93 -20.44 -1.99
CA LEU A 72 15.67 -21.60 -1.47
C LEU A 72 14.76 -22.50 -0.64
N SER A 73 13.94 -21.94 0.24
CA SER A 73 13.02 -22.70 1.08
C SER A 73 11.96 -23.44 0.27
N ASN A 74 11.55 -22.89 -0.88
CA ASN A 74 10.51 -23.47 -1.73
C ASN A 74 11.10 -24.48 -2.72
N LEU A 75 12.31 -24.23 -3.23
CA LEU A 75 13.00 -25.12 -4.16
C LEU A 75 13.55 -26.37 -3.47
N LEU A 76 14.07 -26.23 -2.25
CA LEU A 76 14.59 -27.34 -1.45
C LEU A 76 13.51 -28.09 -0.70
N ARG A 77 12.25 -27.67 -0.79
CA ARG A 77 11.15 -28.36 -0.12
C ARG A 77 10.88 -29.66 -0.88
N PRO A 78 11.14 -30.85 -0.29
CA PRO A 78 10.81 -32.10 -0.95
C PRO A 78 9.31 -32.13 -1.25
N PRO A 79 8.90 -32.65 -2.42
CA PRO A 79 7.50 -32.75 -2.77
C PRO A 79 6.80 -33.55 -1.67
N ARG A 80 5.80 -32.95 -1.03
CA ARG A 80 4.94 -33.67 -0.11
C ARG A 80 4.19 -34.69 -0.95
N GLY A 81 4.61 -35.95 -0.86
CA GLY A 81 3.86 -37.08 -1.38
C GLY A 81 2.44 -36.99 -0.85
N TYR A 82 1.49 -36.96 -1.79
CA TYR A 82 0.09 -37.16 -1.50
C TYR A 82 -0.06 -38.68 -1.24
N GLU A 83 -0.17 -39.06 0.03
CA GLU A 83 -0.77 -40.34 0.43
C GLU A 83 -2.24 -40.10 0.77
#